data_AF-A0A7K3EW68-F1
#
_entry.id   AF-A0A7K3EW68-F1
#
_cell.length_a   1.000
_cell.length_b   1.000
_cell.length_c   1.000
_cell.angle_alpha   90.00
_cell.angle_beta   90.00
_cell.angle_gamma   90.00
#
_symmetry.space_group_name_H-M   'P 1'
#
loop_
_entity.id
_entity.type
_entity.pdbx_description
1 polymer ?
#
loop_
_entity_poly.entity_id
_entity_poly.type
_entity_poly.pdbx_seq_one_letter_code
_entity_poly.pdbx_strand_id
1 'polypeptide(L)'
;EARRALGVPDGARLVVFNGGSLGAARLTEAATELARRWRHRRDVHLLIKTGPDALEEARFRLAGSEVARVVPYLDHMDQVYAAADLVVCRAGSATVAELASTGVPAVLVPYPHAPGDHQTHNARVLTDAGAGLLLPDAETTAGRLAELVEPLLADPARLAAMESAADPGPHAYAADLLAAEVLRLAGHPLPTPHPLERTP
;
A
#
# COMPACT_ATOMS: atom_id res chain seq x y z
N GLU A 1 8.97 -0.36 16.78
CA GLU A 1 9.51 1.02 16.70
C GLU A 1 8.74 1.88 15.70
N ALA A 2 8.61 1.42 14.44
CA ALA A 2 7.84 2.11 13.39
C ALA A 2 6.41 2.53 13.77
N ARG A 3 5.63 1.65 14.42
CA ARG A 3 4.27 1.99 14.91
C ARG A 3 4.26 3.20 15.85
N ARG A 4 5.25 3.31 16.75
CA ARG A 4 5.39 4.47 17.66
C ARG A 4 5.76 5.73 16.89
N ALA A 5 6.66 5.64 15.91
CA ALA A 5 7.04 6.77 15.06
C ALA A 5 5.84 7.34 14.28
N LEU A 6 4.91 6.48 13.87
CA LEU A 6 3.68 6.87 13.18
C LEU A 6 2.54 7.30 14.12
N GLY A 7 2.71 7.14 15.43
CA GLY A 7 1.70 7.47 16.44
C GLY A 7 0.51 6.51 16.45
N VAL A 8 0.72 5.25 16.05
CA VAL A 8 -0.33 4.23 16.07
C VAL A 8 -0.62 3.84 17.53
N PRO A 9 -1.88 3.90 18.00
CA PRO A 9 -2.24 3.45 19.34
C PRO A 9 -1.89 1.98 19.59
N ASP A 10 -1.48 1.66 20.82
CA ASP A 10 -1.15 0.29 21.20
C ASP A 10 -2.38 -0.62 21.03
N GLY A 11 -2.17 -1.79 20.42
CA GLY A 11 -3.23 -2.79 20.17
C GLY A 11 -4.18 -2.48 19.00
N ALA A 12 -4.17 -1.26 18.45
CA ALA A 12 -4.97 -0.92 17.27
C ALA A 12 -4.30 -1.39 15.98
N ARG A 13 -5.05 -1.93 15.02
CA ARG A 13 -4.59 -2.28 13.67
C ARG A 13 -4.37 -1.03 12.81
N LEU A 14 -3.27 -0.95 12.08
CA LEU A 14 -2.97 0.18 11.20
C LEU A 14 -3.41 -0.12 9.76
N VAL A 15 -4.35 0.67 9.24
CA VAL A 15 -4.71 0.68 7.81
C VAL A 15 -4.20 1.95 7.17
N VAL A 16 -3.40 1.83 6.13
CA VAL A 16 -2.81 2.97 5.42
C VAL A 16 -3.51 3.16 4.08
N PHE A 17 -3.99 4.37 3.82
CA PHE A 17 -4.55 4.76 2.52
C PHE A 17 -3.52 5.58 1.75
N ASN A 18 -3.04 5.07 0.62
CA ASN A 18 -2.03 5.72 -0.21
C ASN A 18 -2.50 5.89 -1.67
N GLY A 19 -2.88 7.11 -2.03
CA GLY A 19 -3.28 7.45 -3.39
C GLY A 19 -2.14 7.56 -4.43
N GLY A 20 -0.89 7.25 -4.07
CA GLY A 20 0.28 7.53 -4.92
C GLY A 20 0.71 9.01 -4.84
N SER A 21 1.73 9.41 -5.59
CA SER A 21 2.39 10.72 -5.42
C SER A 21 1.45 11.92 -5.61
N LEU A 22 0.51 11.85 -6.55
CA LEU A 22 -0.47 12.91 -6.82
C LEU A 22 -1.72 12.84 -5.93
N GLY A 23 -1.81 11.83 -5.06
CA GLY A 23 -3.05 11.50 -4.36
C GLY A 23 -4.10 10.86 -5.28
N ALA A 24 -5.20 10.42 -4.67
CA ALA A 24 -6.31 9.81 -5.38
C ALA A 24 -7.62 10.30 -4.77
N ALA A 25 -8.24 11.31 -5.38
CA ALA A 25 -9.41 11.99 -4.81
C ALA A 25 -10.51 11.04 -4.35
N ARG A 26 -10.88 10.05 -5.19
CA ARG A 26 -11.89 9.04 -4.83
C ARG A 26 -11.48 8.17 -3.65
N LEU A 27 -10.22 7.75 -3.58
CA LEU A 27 -9.71 6.95 -2.47
C LEU A 27 -9.67 7.78 -1.18
N THR A 28 -9.20 9.02 -1.24
CA THR A 28 -9.19 9.96 -0.12
C THR A 28 -10.60 10.21 0.40
N GLU A 29 -11.57 10.43 -0.48
CA GLU A 29 -12.97 10.61 -0.13
C GLU A 29 -13.53 9.37 0.58
N ALA A 30 -13.34 8.19 -0.01
CA ALA A 30 -13.83 6.93 0.53
C ALA A 30 -13.19 6.62 1.89
N ALA A 31 -11.89 6.87 2.06
CA ALA A 31 -11.17 6.69 3.33
C ALA A 31 -11.65 7.67 4.41
N THR A 32 -11.89 8.92 4.04
CA THR A 32 -12.39 9.96 4.95
C THR A 32 -13.79 9.60 5.45
N GLU A 33 -14.68 9.16 4.55
CA GLU A 33 -16.02 8.74 4.94
C GLU A 33 -16.00 7.43 5.74
N LEU A 34 -15.09 6.50 5.43
CA LEU A 34 -14.87 5.29 6.25
C LEU A 34 -14.45 5.65 7.67
N ALA A 35 -13.50 6.58 7.84
CA ALA A 35 -13.06 7.07 9.14
C ALA A 35 -14.24 7.63 9.96
N ARG A 36 -15.14 8.39 9.34
CA ARG A 36 -16.35 8.90 10.02
C ARG A 36 -17.30 7.79 10.45
N ARG A 37 -17.45 6.75 9.64
CA ARG A 37 -18.26 5.56 9.99
C ARG A 37 -17.64 4.81 11.17
N TRP A 38 -16.32 4.69 11.19
CA TRP A 38 -15.57 4.00 12.25
C TRP A 38 -15.15 4.87 13.43
N ARG A 39 -15.68 6.09 13.57
CA ARG A 39 -15.28 7.05 14.63
C ARG A 39 -15.29 6.52 16.07
N HIS A 40 -16.04 5.45 16.33
CA HIS A 40 -16.16 4.82 17.66
C HIS A 40 -15.28 3.59 17.84
N ARG A 41 -14.58 3.13 16.79
CA ARG A 41 -13.66 2.00 16.88
C ARG A 41 -12.38 2.42 17.60
N ARG A 42 -11.87 1.51 18.42
CA ARG A 42 -10.63 1.67 19.21
C ARG A 42 -9.54 0.69 18.80
N ASP A 43 -9.92 -0.30 18.01
CA ASP A 43 -9.09 -1.42 17.56
C ASP A 43 -8.49 -1.19 16.17
N VAL A 44 -8.74 -0.03 15.55
CA VAL A 44 -8.18 0.36 14.25
C VAL A 44 -7.70 1.81 14.28
N HIS A 45 -6.64 2.09 13.55
CA HIS A 45 -6.12 3.41 13.28
C HIS A 45 -5.91 3.57 11.77
N LEU A 46 -6.43 4.64 11.19
CA LEU A 46 -6.36 4.92 9.76
C LEU A 46 -5.34 6.02 9.51
N LEU A 47 -4.33 5.73 8.69
CA LEU A 47 -3.39 6.73 8.21
C LEU A 47 -3.72 7.06 6.76
N ILE A 48 -4.24 8.27 6.51
CA ILE A 48 -4.74 8.68 5.21
C ILE A 48 -3.77 9.67 4.57
N LYS A 49 -3.07 9.24 3.51
CA LYS A 49 -2.23 10.11 2.68
C LYS A 49 -3.08 10.72 1.56
N THR A 50 -3.40 12.01 1.70
CA THR A 50 -4.36 12.70 0.83
C THR A 50 -3.75 13.34 -0.40
N GLY A 51 -2.46 13.69 -0.35
CA GLY A 51 -1.89 14.73 -1.21
C GLY A 51 -2.18 16.14 -0.66
N PRO A 52 -1.49 17.17 -1.17
CA PRO A 52 -1.60 18.54 -0.65
C PRO A 52 -3.00 19.13 -0.86
N ASP A 53 -3.62 18.91 -2.03
CA ASP A 53 -4.85 19.59 -2.42
C ASP A 53 -6.07 19.18 -1.57
N ALA A 54 -6.13 17.92 -1.14
CA ALA A 54 -7.25 17.36 -0.37
C ALA A 54 -7.03 17.40 1.15
N LEU A 55 -5.88 17.91 1.62
CA LEU A 55 -5.48 17.83 3.02
C LEU A 55 -6.41 18.61 3.95
N GLU A 56 -6.66 19.88 3.63
CA GLU A 56 -7.40 20.78 4.52
C GLU A 56 -8.88 20.37 4.65
N GLU A 57 -9.50 19.95 3.55
CA GLU A 57 -10.87 19.43 3.59
C GLU A 57 -10.97 18.13 4.41
N ALA A 58 -10.05 17.19 4.21
CA ALA A 58 -10.03 15.94 4.96
C ALA A 58 -9.78 16.18 6.47
N ARG A 59 -8.88 17.10 6.81
CA ARG A 59 -8.64 17.53 8.20
C ARG A 59 -9.89 18.12 8.84
N PHE A 60 -10.58 19.02 8.13
CA PHE A 60 -11.81 19.61 8.62
C PHE A 60 -12.89 18.55 8.91
N ARG A 61 -13.09 17.61 7.97
CA ARG A 61 -14.09 16.53 8.11
C ARG A 61 -13.77 15.52 9.20
N LEU A 62 -12.49 15.37 9.54
CA LEU A 62 -11.99 14.45 10.58
C LEU A 62 -11.50 15.19 11.83
N ALA A 63 -11.92 16.45 12.02
CA ALA A 63 -11.60 17.20 13.23
C ALA A 63 -12.10 16.45 14.48
N GLY A 64 -11.19 16.21 15.43
CA GLY A 64 -11.49 15.44 16.65
C GLY A 64 -11.57 13.92 16.46
N SER A 65 -11.22 13.40 15.28
CA SER A 65 -11.14 11.96 15.04
C SER A 65 -10.01 11.33 15.84
N GLU A 66 -10.33 10.32 16.64
CA GLU A 66 -9.34 9.49 17.33
C GLU A 66 -8.96 8.24 16.50
N VAL A 67 -9.77 7.91 15.48
CA VAL A 67 -9.57 6.74 14.62
C VAL A 67 -8.67 7.02 13.43
N ALA A 68 -8.51 8.28 13.01
CA ALA A 68 -7.81 8.60 11.77
C ALA A 68 -6.87 9.80 11.88
N ARG A 69 -5.72 9.68 11.22
CA ARG A 69 -4.75 10.74 11.00
C ARG A 69 -4.61 11.01 9.51
N VAL A 70 -4.62 12.29 9.14
CA VAL A 70 -4.51 12.75 7.75
C VAL A 70 -3.17 13.44 7.53
N VAL A 71 -2.46 13.06 6.47
CA VAL A 71 -1.16 13.64 6.09
C VAL A 71 -1.11 13.93 4.58
N PRO A 72 -0.40 14.99 4.14
CA PRO A 72 -0.22 15.24 2.71
C PRO A 72 0.73 14.21 2.07
N TYR A 73 1.76 13.81 2.80
CA TYR A 73 2.83 12.94 2.33
C TYR A 73 3.32 12.00 3.42
N LEU A 74 4.02 10.92 3.01
CA LEU A 74 4.66 9.93 3.87
C LEU A 74 6.12 9.81 3.43
N ASP A 75 7.04 10.38 4.22
CA ASP A 75 8.46 10.44 3.85
C ASP A 75 9.19 9.11 4.03
N HIS A 76 8.80 8.34 5.04
CA HIS A 76 9.43 7.07 5.42
C HIS A 76 8.49 5.90 5.12
N MET A 77 8.39 5.54 3.84
CA MET A 77 7.52 4.43 3.40
C MET A 77 7.99 3.08 3.95
N ASP A 78 9.29 2.90 4.21
CA ASP A 78 9.85 1.77 4.94
C ASP A 78 9.21 1.59 6.33
N GLN A 79 9.08 2.69 7.08
CA GLN A 79 8.42 2.67 8.39
C GLN A 79 6.92 2.44 8.27
N VAL A 80 6.29 2.98 7.23
CA VAL A 80 4.86 2.76 6.95
C VAL A 80 4.61 1.27 6.68
N TYR A 81 5.38 0.65 5.80
CA TYR A 81 5.24 -0.77 5.49
C TYR A 81 5.57 -1.66 6.69
N ALA A 82 6.63 -1.35 7.45
CA ALA A 82 6.97 -2.10 8.66
C ALA A 82 5.92 -1.97 9.79
N ALA A 83 5.04 -0.98 9.74
CA ALA A 83 4.03 -0.73 10.76
C ALA A 83 2.62 -1.15 10.34
N ALA A 84 2.30 -1.14 9.05
CA ALA A 84 0.96 -1.36 8.52
C ALA A 84 0.51 -2.81 8.68
N ASP A 85 -0.74 -3.01 9.11
CA ASP A 85 -1.39 -4.31 9.05
C ASP A 85 -2.08 -4.53 7.68
N LEU A 86 -2.45 -3.43 7.00
CA LEU A 86 -3.06 -3.44 5.67
C LEU A 86 -2.79 -2.11 4.96
N VAL A 87 -2.55 -2.16 3.65
CA VAL A 87 -2.46 -0.96 2.80
C VAL A 87 -3.58 -0.95 1.76
N VAL A 88 -4.27 0.18 1.60
CA VAL A 88 -5.20 0.43 0.50
C VAL A 88 -4.59 1.48 -0.42
N CYS A 89 -4.21 1.11 -1.65
CA CYS A 89 -3.40 2.00 -2.48
C CYS A 89 -3.63 1.87 -3.98
N ARG A 90 -3.11 2.85 -4.72
CA ARG A 90 -2.94 2.73 -6.18
C ARG A 90 -1.97 1.58 -6.51
N ALA A 91 -2.16 0.97 -7.68
CA ALA A 91 -1.33 -0.14 -8.17
C ALA A 91 -0.21 0.34 -9.11
N GLY A 92 0.54 1.36 -8.67
CA GLY A 92 1.74 1.81 -9.38
C GLY A 92 2.85 0.75 -9.32
N SER A 93 3.71 0.68 -10.34
CA SER A 93 4.72 -0.38 -10.45
C SER A 93 5.67 -0.43 -9.24
N ALA A 94 6.12 0.74 -8.77
CA ALA A 94 6.98 0.83 -7.58
C ALA A 94 6.24 0.30 -6.33
N THR A 95 5.02 0.77 -6.09
CA THR A 95 4.21 0.38 -4.93
C THR A 95 3.92 -1.13 -4.92
N VAL A 96 3.62 -1.72 -6.07
CA VAL A 96 3.41 -3.17 -6.16
C VAL A 96 4.70 -3.94 -5.86
N ALA A 97 5.85 -3.49 -6.38
CA ALA A 97 7.14 -4.12 -6.10
C ALA A 97 7.53 -3.99 -4.62
N GLU A 98 7.28 -2.83 -4.00
CA GLU A 98 7.51 -2.59 -2.58
C GLU A 98 6.64 -3.50 -1.71
N LEU A 99 5.34 -3.59 -1.99
CA LEU A 99 4.41 -4.46 -1.28
C LEU A 99 4.78 -5.95 -1.45
N ALA A 100 5.15 -6.37 -2.65
CA ALA A 100 5.59 -7.74 -2.90
C ALA A 100 6.86 -8.07 -2.09
N SER A 101 7.79 -7.11 -1.98
CA SER A 101 9.06 -7.29 -1.25
C SER A 101 8.89 -7.22 0.27
N THR A 102 7.93 -6.42 0.76
CA THR A 102 7.71 -6.19 2.19
C THR A 102 6.68 -7.12 2.79
N GLY A 103 5.91 -7.85 1.98
CA GLY A 103 4.87 -8.76 2.45
C GLY A 103 3.61 -8.06 2.97
N VAL A 104 3.48 -6.74 2.87
CA VAL A 104 2.34 -6.06 3.49
C VAL A 104 1.05 -6.38 2.72
N PRO A 105 0.02 -6.95 3.37
CA PRO A 105 -1.27 -7.23 2.72
C PRO A 105 -1.88 -5.95 2.14
N ALA A 106 -2.52 -6.07 0.97
CA ALA A 106 -3.03 -4.88 0.28
C ALA A 106 -4.41 -5.02 -0.36
N VAL A 107 -5.14 -3.89 -0.41
CA VAL A 107 -6.29 -3.68 -1.30
C VAL A 107 -5.84 -2.70 -2.39
N LEU A 108 -5.75 -3.20 -3.62
CA LEU A 108 -5.20 -2.49 -4.76
C LEU A 108 -6.34 -1.82 -5.54
N VAL A 109 -6.21 -0.51 -5.73
CA VAL A 109 -7.16 0.34 -6.46
C VAL A 109 -6.50 0.89 -7.72
N PRO A 110 -6.46 0.13 -8.83
CA PRO A 110 -5.84 0.59 -10.07
C PRO A 110 -6.37 1.95 -10.53
N TYR A 111 -5.47 2.81 -11.03
CA TYR A 111 -5.88 4.05 -11.66
C TYR A 111 -6.57 3.76 -13.00
N PRO A 112 -7.84 4.17 -13.21
CA PRO A 112 -8.64 3.74 -14.35
C PRO A 112 -8.19 4.34 -15.69
N HIS A 113 -7.34 5.38 -15.67
CA HIS A 113 -6.81 6.02 -16.88
C HIS A 113 -5.33 5.70 -17.11
N ALA A 114 -4.81 4.65 -16.47
CA ALA A 114 -3.47 4.16 -16.73
C ALA A 114 -3.33 3.70 -18.20
N PRO A 115 -2.33 4.19 -18.96
CA PRO A 115 -2.10 3.75 -20.33
C PRO A 115 -2.02 2.23 -20.45
N GLY A 116 -2.84 1.64 -21.32
CA GLY A 116 -2.89 0.19 -21.53
C GLY A 116 -3.39 -0.62 -20.33
N ASP A 117 -4.09 0.00 -19.38
CA ASP A 117 -4.57 -0.65 -18.16
C ASP A 117 -3.45 -1.33 -17.35
N HIS A 118 -2.26 -0.72 -17.38
CA HIS A 118 -1.08 -1.31 -16.75
C HIS A 118 -1.21 -1.42 -15.24
N GLN A 119 -1.98 -0.55 -14.57
CA GLN A 119 -2.15 -0.63 -13.12
C GLN A 119 -3.01 -1.84 -12.71
N THR A 120 -3.97 -2.26 -13.52
CA THR A 120 -4.72 -3.50 -13.26
C THR A 120 -3.81 -4.71 -13.42
N HIS A 121 -2.94 -4.72 -14.44
CA HIS A 121 -1.92 -5.77 -14.60
C HIS A 121 -0.96 -5.81 -13.42
N ASN A 122 -0.48 -4.65 -12.95
CA ASN A 122 0.36 -4.58 -11.76
C ASN A 122 -0.37 -5.12 -10.52
N ALA A 123 -1.62 -4.74 -10.29
CA ALA A 123 -2.38 -5.21 -9.14
C ALA A 123 -2.51 -6.74 -9.14
N ARG A 124 -2.68 -7.36 -10.32
CA ARG A 124 -2.79 -8.81 -10.47
C ARG A 124 -1.59 -9.58 -9.95
N VAL A 125 -0.39 -9.00 -9.96
CA VAL A 125 0.80 -9.63 -9.37
C VAL A 125 0.56 -10.05 -7.91
N LEU A 126 -0.06 -9.18 -7.12
CA LEU A 126 -0.35 -9.48 -5.71
C LEU A 126 -1.67 -10.21 -5.54
N THR A 127 -2.70 -9.88 -6.32
CA THR A 127 -4.02 -10.48 -6.13
C THR A 127 -4.07 -11.93 -6.57
N ASP A 128 -3.38 -12.27 -7.66
CA ASP A 128 -3.35 -13.63 -8.19
C ASP A 128 -2.47 -14.54 -7.31
N ALA A 129 -1.46 -13.96 -6.64
CA ALA A 129 -0.68 -14.64 -5.61
C ALA A 129 -1.46 -14.86 -4.30
N GLY A 130 -2.54 -14.12 -4.06
CA GLY A 130 -3.30 -14.13 -2.80
C GLY A 130 -2.77 -13.15 -1.75
N ALA A 131 -1.81 -12.29 -2.10
CA ALA A 131 -1.24 -11.25 -1.24
C ALA A 131 -2.08 -9.96 -1.20
N GLY A 132 -3.08 -9.84 -2.07
CA GLY A 132 -3.93 -8.65 -2.13
C GLY A 132 -5.34 -8.89 -2.66
N LEU A 133 -6.17 -7.86 -2.56
CA LEU A 133 -7.51 -7.81 -3.15
C LEU A 133 -7.59 -6.70 -4.20
N LEU A 134 -8.23 -6.97 -5.33
CA LEU A 134 -8.50 -5.96 -6.35
C LEU A 134 -9.79 -5.20 -6.02
N LEU A 135 -9.73 -3.87 -5.99
CA LEU A 135 -10.90 -3.00 -5.88
C LEU A 135 -10.92 -2.01 -7.05
N PRO A 136 -11.84 -2.13 -8.01
CA PRO A 136 -11.95 -1.16 -9.10
C PRO A 136 -12.17 0.27 -8.57
N ASP A 137 -11.54 1.26 -9.22
CA ASP A 137 -11.66 2.67 -8.80
C ASP A 137 -13.12 3.11 -8.71
N ALA A 138 -13.94 2.80 -9.72
CA ALA A 138 -15.35 3.15 -9.76
C ALA A 138 -16.16 2.65 -8.55
N GLU A 139 -15.76 1.52 -7.96
CA GLU A 139 -16.40 0.89 -6.80
C GLU A 139 -15.83 1.37 -5.46
N THR A 140 -14.77 2.18 -5.49
CA THR A 140 -14.08 2.67 -4.28
C THR A 140 -14.96 3.65 -3.53
N THR A 141 -15.70 3.12 -2.56
CA THR A 141 -16.59 3.84 -1.66
C THR A 141 -16.33 3.39 -0.23
N ALA A 142 -16.73 4.19 0.76
CA ALA A 142 -16.59 3.80 2.17
C ALA A 142 -17.32 2.49 2.51
N GLY A 143 -18.44 2.18 1.84
CA GLY A 143 -19.15 0.91 2.03
C GLY A 143 -18.34 -0.27 1.53
N ARG A 144 -17.85 -0.18 0.29
CA ARG A 144 -17.04 -1.25 -0.30
C ARG A 144 -15.71 -1.44 0.41
N LEU A 145 -15.08 -0.37 0.86
CA LEU A 145 -13.89 -0.46 1.70
C LEU A 145 -14.19 -1.17 3.03
N ALA A 146 -15.30 -0.86 3.70
CA ALA A 146 -15.66 -1.56 4.93
C ALA A 146 -15.87 -3.07 4.69
N GLU A 147 -16.63 -3.43 3.64
CA GLU A 147 -16.89 -4.82 3.27
C GLU A 147 -15.61 -5.63 2.98
N LEU A 148 -14.58 -4.99 2.43
CA LEU A 148 -13.30 -5.64 2.15
C LEU A 148 -12.37 -5.66 3.36
N VAL A 149 -12.28 -4.55 4.10
CA VAL A 149 -11.28 -4.35 5.15
C VAL A 149 -11.72 -4.94 6.49
N GLU A 150 -12.99 -4.84 6.88
CA GLU A 150 -13.44 -5.35 8.19
C GLU A 150 -13.17 -6.85 8.37
N PRO A 151 -13.48 -7.73 7.40
CA PRO A 151 -13.19 -9.15 7.53
C PRO A 151 -11.69 -9.45 7.63
N LEU A 152 -10.84 -8.65 6.99
CA LEU A 152 -9.39 -8.79 7.09
C LEU A 152 -8.88 -8.41 8.47
N LEU A 153 -9.35 -7.28 9.01
CA LEU A 153 -8.94 -6.83 10.35
C LEU A 153 -9.41 -7.77 11.47
N ALA A 154 -10.55 -8.45 11.26
CA ALA A 154 -11.10 -9.43 12.19
C ALA A 154 -10.43 -10.82 12.10
N ASP A 155 -9.62 -11.08 11.06
CA ASP A 155 -9.00 -12.37 10.80
C ASP A 155 -7.47 -12.24 10.64
N PRO A 156 -6.72 -12.27 11.76
CA PRO A 156 -5.26 -12.21 11.73
C PRO A 156 -4.62 -13.36 10.95
N ALA A 157 -5.26 -14.53 10.90
CA ALA A 157 -4.73 -15.68 10.15
C ALA A 157 -4.80 -15.42 8.65
N ARG A 158 -5.89 -14.78 8.18
CA ARG A 158 -6.01 -14.37 6.79
C ARG A 158 -4.99 -13.30 6.40
N LEU A 159 -4.73 -12.31 7.27
CA LEU A 159 -3.67 -11.32 7.02
C LEU A 159 -2.29 -11.98 6.94
N ALA A 160 -1.97 -12.89 7.86
CA ALA A 160 -0.69 -13.63 7.84
C ALA A 160 -0.54 -14.51 6.58
N ALA A 161 -1.64 -15.09 6.10
CA ALA A 161 -1.65 -15.84 4.85
C ALA A 161 -1.40 -14.93 3.63
N MET A 162 -2.00 -13.73 3.61
CA MET A 162 -1.73 -12.74 2.56
C MET A 162 -0.27 -12.27 2.59
N GLU A 163 0.28 -12.06 3.79
CA GLU A 163 1.68 -11.67 3.96
C GLU A 163 2.64 -12.73 3.43
N SER A 164 2.39 -14.00 3.77
CA SER A 164 3.22 -15.12 3.32
C SER A 164 3.09 -15.41 1.82
N ALA A 165 2.01 -14.94 1.19
CA ALA A 165 1.73 -15.13 -0.22
C ALA A 165 2.39 -14.06 -1.12
N ALA A 166 2.91 -12.98 -0.53
CA ALA A 166 3.62 -11.96 -1.28
C ALA A 166 4.94 -12.53 -1.80
N ASP A 167 5.12 -12.49 -3.13
CA ASP A 167 6.34 -12.91 -3.78
C ASP A 167 6.79 -11.82 -4.77
N PRO A 168 7.94 -11.15 -4.52
CA PRO A 168 8.50 -10.20 -5.47
C PRO A 168 9.09 -10.90 -6.70
N GLY A 169 9.31 -12.21 -6.65
CA GLY A 169 9.91 -13.00 -7.72
C GLY A 169 11.18 -12.35 -8.27
N PRO A 170 11.37 -12.29 -9.60
CA PRO A 170 12.55 -11.68 -10.19
C PRO A 170 12.62 -10.16 -9.99
N HIS A 171 11.51 -9.50 -9.60
CA HIS A 171 11.50 -8.06 -9.36
C HIS A 171 12.36 -7.67 -8.14
N ALA A 172 12.57 -8.59 -7.19
CA ALA A 172 13.48 -8.38 -6.06
C ALA A 172 14.91 -8.02 -6.49
N TYR A 173 15.32 -8.46 -7.68
CA TYR A 173 16.66 -8.27 -8.23
C TYR A 173 16.67 -7.32 -9.43
N ALA A 174 15.55 -6.68 -9.77
CA ALA A 174 15.42 -5.87 -10.98
C ALA A 174 16.43 -4.71 -11.01
N ALA A 175 16.68 -4.06 -9.86
CA ALA A 175 17.67 -2.99 -9.77
C ALA A 175 19.08 -3.50 -10.10
N ASP A 176 19.47 -4.65 -9.55
CA ASP A 176 20.78 -5.24 -9.80
C ASP A 176 20.92 -5.71 -11.26
N LEU A 177 19.86 -6.28 -11.83
CA LEU A 177 19.79 -6.69 -13.24
C LEU A 177 19.97 -5.50 -14.19
N LEU A 178 19.29 -4.39 -13.91
CA LEU A 178 19.43 -3.16 -14.68
C LEU A 178 20.83 -2.57 -14.53
N ALA A 179 21.38 -2.53 -13.32
CA ALA A 179 22.74 -2.07 -13.08
C ALA A 179 23.78 -2.91 -13.84
N ALA A 180 23.63 -4.24 -13.82
CA ALA A 180 24.47 -5.16 -14.57
C ALA A 180 24.40 -4.89 -16.08
N GLU A 181 23.20 -4.70 -16.64
CA GLU A 181 23.02 -4.41 -18.06
C GLU A 181 23.64 -3.06 -18.47
N VAL A 182 23.47 -2.02 -17.65
CA VAL A 182 24.10 -0.71 -17.88
C VAL A 182 25.63 -0.82 -17.86
N LEU A 183 26.21 -1.54 -16.90
CA LEU A 183 27.65 -1.78 -16.83
C LEU A 183 28.16 -2.54 -18.05
N ARG A 184 27.41 -3.57 -18.49
CA ARG A 184 27.73 -4.36 -19.69
C ARG A 184 27.77 -3.47 -20.94
N LEU A 185 26.76 -2.62 -21.14
CA LEU A 185 26.68 -1.70 -22.28
C LEU A 185 27.79 -0.64 -22.26
N ALA A 186 28.23 -0.22 -21.06
CA ALA A 186 29.32 0.72 -20.87
C ALA A 186 30.72 0.06 -20.97
N GLY A 187 30.82 -1.26 -21.15
CA GLY A 187 32.10 -1.98 -21.23
C GLY A 187 32.80 -2.16 -19.87
N HIS A 188 32.06 -2.03 -18.76
CA HIS A 188 32.57 -2.27 -17.42
C HIS A 188 32.39 -3.74 -16.99
N PRO A 189 33.26 -4.26 -16.12
CA PRO A 189 33.10 -5.60 -15.56
C PRO A 189 31.81 -5.71 -14.73
N LEU A 190 31.16 -6.87 -14.81
CA LEU A 190 29.93 -7.14 -14.07
C LEU A 190 30.20 -7.43 -12.58
N PRO A 191 29.31 -7.03 -11.66
CA PRO A 191 29.42 -7.38 -10.26
C PRO A 191 29.28 -8.89 -10.04
N THR A 192 30.12 -9.46 -9.17
CA THR A 192 30.14 -10.90 -8.83
C THR A 192 29.82 -11.10 -7.34
N PRO A 193 28.92 -12.03 -6.96
CA PRO A 193 28.14 -12.92 -7.83
C PRO A 193 26.99 -12.18 -8.55
N HIS A 194 26.61 -12.70 -9.72
CA HIS A 194 25.54 -12.13 -10.54
C HIS A 194 24.20 -12.23 -9.79
N PRO A 195 23.26 -11.28 -9.92
CA PRO A 195 22.03 -11.25 -9.12
C PRO A 195 21.18 -12.52 -9.25
N LEU A 196 21.13 -13.10 -10.45
CA LEU A 196 20.42 -14.38 -10.73
C LEU A 196 21.13 -15.63 -10.20
N GLU A 197 22.39 -15.52 -9.78
CA GLU A 197 23.13 -16.62 -9.16
C GLU A 197 22.90 -16.68 -7.64
N ARG A 198 22.17 -15.71 -7.08
CA ARG A 198 21.87 -15.60 -5.64
C ARG A 198 20.54 -16.24 -5.23
N THR A 199 19.86 -16.92 -6.15
CA THR A 199 18.62 -17.64 -5.87
C THR A 199 18.91 -18.82 -4.93
N PRO A 200 18.18 -19.00 -3.81
CA PRO A 200 18.26 -20.21 -3.00
C PRO A 200 17.69 -21.44 -3.73
#